data_AF-A0A969TK50-F1
#
_entry.id   AF-A0A969TK50-F1
#
_cell.length_a   1.000
_cell.length_b   1.000
_cell.length_c   1.000
_cell.angle_alpha   90.00
_cell.angle_beta   90.00
_cell.angle_gamma   90.00
#
_symmetry.space_group_name_H-M   'P 1'
#
loop_
_entity.id
_entity.type
_entity.pdbx_description
1 polymer ?
#
loop_
_entity_poly.entity_id
_entity_poly.type
_entity_poly.pdbx_seq_one_letter_code
_entity_poly.pdbx_strand_id
1 'polypeptide(L)' 'MEYEWDEAKRLANLRQHGIDFTDVSAVFDGDILTVKDDPVVFQTCG' A
#
# COMPACT_ATOMS: atom_id res chain seq x y z
N MET A 1 0.10 9.24 15.20
CA MET A 1 0.52 7.96 14.57
C MET A 1 1.71 8.31 13.71
N GLU A 2 2.92 8.01 14.17
CA GLU A 2 4.13 8.27 13.40
C GLU A 2 4.35 7.05 12.50
N TYR A 3 3.95 7.18 11.23
CA TYR A 3 4.29 6.19 10.22
C TYR A 3 5.75 6.42 9.82
N GLU A 4 6.67 5.60 10.35
CA GLU A 4 8.09 5.63 9.99
C GLU A 4 8.26 5.01 8.59
N TRP A 5 8.05 5.82 7.56
CA TRP A 5 8.41 5.44 6.19
C TRP A 5 9.87 5.78 5.92
N ASP A 6 10.61 4.80 5.41
CA ASP A 6 11.96 5.01 4.90
C ASP A 6 11.92 5.97 3.70
N GLU A 7 12.67 7.08 3.77
CA GLU A 7 12.74 8.08 2.70
C GLU A 7 13.20 7.47 1.37
N ALA A 8 14.01 6.39 1.41
CA ALA A 8 14.40 5.66 0.21
C ALA A 8 13.19 5.00 -0.49
N LYS A 9 12.19 4.54 0.26
CA LYS A 9 10.93 4.02 -0.31
C LYS A 9 10.07 5.14 -0.89
N ARG A 10 10.05 6.32 -0.26
CA ARG A 10 9.33 7.49 -0.81
C ARG A 10 9.89 7.90 -2.17
N LEU A 11 11.20 8.03 -2.29
CA LEU A 11 11.85 8.35 -3.55
C LEU A 11 11.67 7.25 -4.61
N ALA A 12 11.69 5.98 -4.21
CA ALA A 12 11.42 4.87 -5.11
C ALA A 12 9.97 4.90 -5.64
N ASN A 13 8.99 5.16 -4.78
CA ASN A 13 7.58 5.22 -5.17
C ASN A 13 7.28 6.44 -6.05
N LEU A 14 7.86 7.60 -5.74
CA LEU A 14 7.82 8.78 -6.60
C LEU A 14 8.39 8.48 -8.00
N ARG A 15 9.53 7.78 -8.08
CA ARG A 15 10.17 7.47 -9.37
C ARG A 15 9.43 6.42 -10.17
N GLN A 16 8.91 5.38 -9.52
CA GLN A 16 8.33 4.22 -10.19
C GLN A 16 6.86 4.42 -10.56
N HIS A 17 6.11 5.14 -9.71
CA HIS A 17 4.67 5.27 -9.82
C HIS A 17 4.19 6.71 -9.90
N GLY A 18 5.07 7.70 -9.65
CA GLY A 18 4.69 9.13 -9.67
C GLY A 18 3.82 9.56 -8.50
N ILE A 19 3.78 8.76 -7.43
CA ILE A 19 2.91 8.98 -6.26
C ILE A 19 3.80 9.37 -5.07
N ASP A 20 3.53 10.53 -4.47
CA ASP A 20 4.12 10.92 -3.18
C ASP A 20 3.29 10.33 -2.04
N PHE A 21 3.93 9.62 -1.11
CA PHE A 21 3.27 9.13 0.09
C PHE A 21 2.67 10.23 0.97
N THR A 22 3.14 11.46 0.84
CA THR A 22 2.60 12.62 1.55
C THR A 22 1.16 12.92 1.10
N ASP A 23 0.89 12.83 -0.20
CA ASP A 23 -0.42 13.10 -0.80
C ASP A 23 -1.39 11.92 -0.67
N VAL A 24 -0.86 10.73 -0.41
CA VAL A 24 -1.65 9.50 -0.25
C VAL A 24 -2.60 9.59 0.96
N SER A 25 -2.27 10.39 1.98
CA SER A 25 -3.16 10.59 3.14
C SER A 25 -4.55 11.11 2.73
N ALA A 26 -4.61 12.06 1.78
CA ALA A 26 -5.87 12.61 1.28
C ALA A 26 -6.69 11.58 0.46
N VAL A 27 -6.06 10.55 -0.10
CA VAL A 27 -6.76 9.46 -0.79
C VAL A 27 -7.56 8.62 0.21
N PHE A 28 -7.10 8.55 1.47
CA PHE A 28 -7.78 7.82 2.53
C PHE A 28 -8.91 8.63 3.21
N ASP A 29 -9.08 9.91 2.89
CA ASP A 29 -10.14 10.77 3.45
C ASP A 29 -11.50 10.59 2.73
N GLY A 30 -11.53 9.88 1.60
CA GLY A 30 -12.76 9.57 0.84
C GLY A 30 -13.37 8.22 1.16
N ASP A 31 -14.47 7.87 0.48
CA ASP A 31 -15.05 6.53 0.58
C ASP A 31 -14.11 5.49 -0.03
N ILE A 32 -13.65 4.55 0.81
CA ILE A 32 -12.69 3.51 0.40
C ILE A 32 -13.39 2.17 0.31
N LEU A 33 -13.33 1.54 -0.86
CA LEU A 33 -13.71 0.15 -1.02
C LEU A 33 -12.50 -0.75 -0.74
N THR A 34 -12.44 -1.31 0.47
CA THR A 34 -11.43 -2.32 0.82
C THR A 34 -12.03 -3.70 0.63
N VAL A 35 -11.46 -4.48 -0.30
CA VAL A 35 -11.80 -5.89 -0.48
C VAL A 35 -10.76 -6.72 0.24
N LYS A 36 -11.21 -7.55 1.19
CA LYS A 36 -10.33 -8.49 1.88
C LYS A 36 -9.99 -9.63 0.91
N ASP A 37 -8.70 -9.90 0.74
CA ASP A 37 -8.28 -11.11 0.02
C ASP A 37 -8.54 -12.34 0.90
N ASP A 38 -9.19 -13.34 0.32
CA ASP A 38 -9.48 -14.59 1.03
C ASP A 38 -8.28 -15.53 0.93
N PRO A 39 -7.89 -16.19 2.03
CA PRO A 39 -6.74 -17.08 2.01
C PRO A 39 -7.01 -18.26 1.07
N VAL A 40 -6.24 -18.34 -0.02
CA VAL A 40 -6.22 -19.50 -0.90
C VAL A 40 -5.47 -20.62 -0.18
N VAL A 41 -6.16 -21.71 0.15
CA VAL A 41 -5.54 -22.89 0.74
C VAL A 41 -4.77 -23.63 -0.35
N PHE A 42 -3.44 -23.53 -0.33
CA PHE A 42 -2.58 -24.35 -1.16
C PHE A 42 -2.59 -25.79 -0.64
N GLN A 43 -3.33 -26.68 -1.31
CA GLN A 43 -3.21 -28.11 -1.05
C GLN A 43 -1.88 -28.60 -1.64
N THR A 44 -0.94 -28.94 -0.76
CA THR A 44 0.27 -29.65 -1.17
C THR A 44 -0.14 -31.04 -1.66
N CYS A 45 0.17 -31.34 -2.93
CA CYS A 45 -0.02 -32.67 -3.49
C CYS A 45 0.94 -33.62 -2.75
N GLY A 46 0.39 -34.62 -2.06
CA GLY A 46 1.14 -35.67 -1.37
C GLY A 46 1.52 -36.82 -2.28
#